data_AF-A0A0B6YMZ6-F1
#
_entry.id   AF-A0A0B6YMZ6-F1
#
_cell.length_a   1.000
_cell.length_b   1.000
_cell.length_c   1.000
_cell.angle_alpha   90.00
_cell.angle_beta   90.00
_cell.angle_gamma   90.00
#
_symmetry.space_group_name_H-M   'P 1'
#
loop_
_entity.id
_entity.type
_entity.pdbx_description
1 polymer ?
#
loop_
_entity_poly.entity_id
_entity_poly.type
_entity_poly.pdbx_seq_one_letter_code
_entity_poly.pdbx_strand_id
1 'polypeptide(L)'
;MSYSYGWSKKQYPGVSEPLSLSEPKSRDRELTVKLVAALQPHNVFENEAEMNHRLEVLAKVTELMRSWIKDISRQKNNIPENLIDTFGGKVFTFGSYRMGVHTQGADID
;
A
#
# COMPACT_ATOMS: atom_id res chain seq x y z
N MET A 1 22.63 4.10 -47.29
CA MET A 1 21.49 3.50 -46.55
C MET A 1 21.81 3.54 -45.07
N SER A 2 21.45 4.62 -44.37
CA SER A 2 21.68 4.75 -42.93
C SER A 2 20.39 4.36 -42.20
N TYR A 3 20.40 3.21 -41.54
CA TYR A 3 19.38 2.85 -40.57
C TYR A 3 19.52 3.79 -39.36
N SER A 4 18.55 4.69 -39.15
CA SER A 4 18.50 5.48 -37.92
C SER A 4 17.91 4.62 -36.79
N TYR A 5 18.70 4.45 -35.74
CA TYR A 5 18.36 3.76 -34.50
C TYR A 5 17.01 4.23 -33.92
N GLY A 6 16.21 3.25 -33.49
CA GLY A 6 14.89 3.48 -32.88
C GLY A 6 14.99 4.23 -31.55
N TRP A 7 14.27 5.34 -31.46
CA TRP A 7 14.04 6.05 -30.21
C TRP A 7 13.14 5.19 -29.32
N SER A 8 13.58 4.93 -28.09
CA SER A 8 12.70 4.45 -27.02
C SER A 8 11.57 5.47 -26.82
N LYS A 9 10.33 5.10 -27.18
CA LYS A 9 9.17 5.92 -26.89
C LYS A 9 9.05 6.08 -25.37
N LYS A 10 8.95 7.32 -24.92
CA LYS A 10 8.65 7.69 -23.53
C LYS A 10 7.37 6.95 -23.13
N GLN A 11 7.45 6.02 -22.19
CA GLN A 11 6.30 5.20 -21.81
C GLN A 11 5.51 5.93 -20.72
N TYR A 12 4.30 6.38 -21.05
CA TYR A 12 3.36 6.92 -20.08
C TYR A 12 2.54 5.79 -19.44
N PRO A 13 2.12 5.92 -18.16
CA PRO A 13 1.19 4.96 -17.57
C PRO A 13 -0.11 4.88 -18.38
N GLY A 14 -0.58 3.66 -18.67
CA GLY A 14 -1.77 3.40 -19.47
C GLY A 14 -1.48 2.83 -20.87
N VAL A 15 -2.52 2.66 -21.67
CA VAL A 15 -2.44 2.06 -23.03
C VAL A 15 -2.42 3.12 -24.15
N SER A 16 -2.63 4.39 -23.83
CA SER A 16 -2.66 5.51 -24.78
C SER A 16 -1.77 6.66 -24.32
N GLU A 17 -1.49 7.57 -25.25
CA GLU A 17 -0.79 8.82 -24.94
C GLU A 17 -1.64 9.72 -24.00
N PRO A 18 -0.99 10.57 -23.18
CA PRO A 18 -1.68 11.48 -22.28
C PRO A 18 -2.46 12.56 -23.05
N LEU A 19 -3.65 12.91 -22.56
CA LEU A 19 -4.47 13.99 -23.13
C LEU A 19 -3.83 15.37 -22.97
N SER A 20 -3.13 15.58 -21.86
CA SER A 20 -2.44 16.83 -21.56
C SER A 20 -1.22 16.54 -20.68
N LEU A 21 -0.12 17.22 -20.98
CA LEU A 21 1.09 17.25 -20.16
C LEU A 21 1.22 18.58 -19.40
N SER A 22 0.15 19.39 -19.38
CA SER A 22 0.17 20.70 -18.72
C SER A 22 0.23 20.54 -17.21
N GLU A 23 1.15 21.26 -16.57
CA GLU A 23 1.26 21.30 -15.12
C GLU A 23 0.15 22.18 -14.49
N PRO A 24 -0.20 21.95 -13.21
CA PRO A 24 -1.16 22.77 -12.49
C PRO A 24 -0.69 24.21 -12.37
N LYS A 25 -1.59 25.15 -12.62
CA LYS A 25 -1.39 26.60 -12.42
C LYS A 25 -1.44 26.93 -10.93
N SER A 26 -1.01 28.14 -10.57
CA SER A 26 -1.12 28.64 -9.19
C SER A 26 -2.55 28.57 -8.66
N ARG A 27 -3.55 28.87 -9.51
CA ARG A 27 -4.96 28.78 -9.13
C ARG A 27 -5.41 27.34 -8.83
N ASP A 28 -4.91 26.35 -9.56
CA ASP A 28 -5.27 24.95 -9.33
C ASP A 28 -4.77 24.50 -7.95
N ARG A 29 -3.56 24.92 -7.57
CA ARG A 29 -2.97 24.64 -6.25
C ARG A 29 -3.78 25.29 -5.11
N GLU A 30 -4.23 26.53 -5.30
CA GLU A 30 -5.14 27.18 -4.33
C GLU A 30 -6.45 26.40 -4.14
N LEU A 31 -7.01 25.88 -5.25
CA LEU A 31 -8.23 25.08 -5.20
C LEU A 31 -8.00 23.73 -4.54
N THR A 32 -6.84 23.09 -4.75
CA THR A 32 -6.47 21.86 -4.03
C THR A 32 -6.42 22.07 -2.52
N VAL A 33 -5.84 23.18 -2.04
CA VAL A 33 -5.81 23.50 -0.60
C VAL A 33 -7.24 23.69 -0.06
N LYS A 34 -8.10 24.39 -0.79
CA LYS A 34 -9.51 24.58 -0.41
C LYS A 34 -10.29 23.27 -0.40
N LEU A 35 -10.01 22.35 -1.32
CA LEU A 35 -10.61 21.02 -1.35
C LEU A 35 -10.24 20.23 -0.11
N VAL A 36 -8.95 20.18 0.27
CA VAL A 36 -8.49 19.51 1.49
C VAL A 36 -9.19 20.09 2.72
N ALA A 37 -9.25 21.42 2.84
CA ALA A 37 -9.92 22.09 3.96
C ALA A 37 -11.43 21.79 4.02
N ALA A 38 -12.10 21.70 2.86
CA ALA A 38 -13.52 21.36 2.80
C ALA A 38 -13.80 19.89 3.19
N LEU A 39 -12.83 19.00 3.00
CA LEU A 39 -12.96 17.57 3.33
C LEU A 39 -12.69 17.26 4.81
N GLN A 40 -11.87 18.05 5.49
CA GLN A 40 -11.50 17.83 6.89
C GLN A 40 -12.68 17.60 7.86
N PRO A 41 -13.80 18.35 7.80
CA PRO A 41 -14.93 18.16 8.71
C PRO A 41 -15.68 16.84 8.53
N HIS A 42 -15.41 16.09 7.45
CA HIS A 42 -16.13 14.87 7.10
C HIS A 42 -15.40 13.59 7.56
N ASN A 43 -14.37 13.69 8.39
CA ASN A 43 -13.59 12.56 8.92
C ASN A 43 -13.05 11.61 7.83
N VAL A 44 -12.73 12.16 6.65
CA VAL A 44 -12.16 11.39 5.53
C VAL A 44 -10.66 11.15 5.69
N PHE A 45 -10.02 11.80 6.66
CA PHE A 45 -8.63 11.59 7.00
C PHE A 45 -8.55 10.88 8.35
N GLU A 46 -7.79 9.79 8.39
CA GLU A 46 -7.48 9.08 9.63
C GLU A 46 -6.64 9.96 10.57
N ASN A 47 -6.85 9.81 11.88
CA ASN A 47 -6.02 10.47 12.89
C ASN A 47 -4.80 9.62 13.28
N GLU A 48 -3.76 10.27 13.82
CA GLU A 48 -2.50 9.61 14.15
C GLU A 48 -2.67 8.47 15.17
N ALA A 49 -3.60 8.59 16.11
CA ALA A 49 -3.85 7.56 17.11
C ALA A 49 -4.44 6.28 16.50
N GLU A 50 -5.43 6.41 15.60
CA GLU A 50 -5.99 5.27 14.85
C GLU A 50 -4.95 4.64 13.92
N MET A 51 -4.17 5.45 13.21
CA MET A 51 -3.08 4.96 12.37
C MET A 51 -2.09 4.12 13.19
N ASN A 52 -1.64 4.63 14.33
CA ASN A 52 -0.72 3.90 15.22
C ASN A 52 -1.35 2.62 15.75
N HIS A 53 -2.63 2.65 16.13
CA HIS A 53 -3.34 1.46 16.58
C HIS A 53 -3.41 0.38 15.49
N ARG A 54 -3.69 0.75 14.24
CA ARG A 54 -3.70 -0.18 13.10
C ARG A 54 -2.33 -0.81 12.84
N LEU A 55 -1.26 -0.03 12.96
CA LEU A 55 0.11 -0.52 12.84
C LEU A 55 0.44 -1.55 13.94
N GLU A 56 0.04 -1.28 15.18
CA GLU A 56 0.20 -2.24 16.28
C GLU A 56 -0.58 -3.54 16.05
N VAL A 57 -1.82 -3.44 15.57
CA VAL A 57 -2.65 -4.61 15.23
C VAL A 57 -1.98 -5.42 14.12
N LEU A 58 -1.49 -4.78 13.05
CA LEU A 58 -0.78 -5.47 11.96
C LEU A 58 0.51 -6.16 12.41
N ALA A 59 1.25 -5.55 13.33
CA ALA A 59 2.42 -6.17 13.94
C ALA A 59 2.04 -7.46 14.70
N LYS A 60 1.00 -7.39 15.54
CA LYS A 60 0.49 -8.55 16.29
C LYS A 60 -0.04 -9.65 15.36
N VAL A 61 -0.81 -9.31 14.34
CA VAL A 61 -1.30 -10.28 13.34
C VAL A 61 -0.12 -10.96 12.62
N THR A 62 0.93 -10.21 12.31
CA THR A 62 2.15 -10.77 11.69
C THR A 62 2.86 -11.75 12.61
N GLU A 63 2.99 -11.43 13.91
CA GLU A 63 3.58 -12.31 14.92
C GLU A 63 2.75 -13.59 15.10
N LEU A 64 1.43 -13.46 15.22
CA LEU A 64 0.51 -14.59 15.36
C LEU A 64 0.60 -15.54 14.15
N MET A 65 0.57 -14.99 12.93
CA MET A 65 0.70 -15.78 11.71
C MET A 65 2.04 -16.52 11.66
N ARG A 66 3.14 -15.88 12.06
CA ARG A 66 4.46 -16.53 12.11
C ARG A 66 4.50 -17.65 13.14
N SER A 67 3.95 -17.45 14.34
CA SER A 67 3.83 -18.50 15.35
C SER A 67 3.01 -19.67 14.81
N TRP A 68 1.85 -19.38 14.23
CA TRP A 68 0.97 -20.38 13.65
C TRP A 68 1.65 -21.19 12.54
N ILE A 69 2.42 -20.56 11.66
CA ILE A 69 3.23 -21.26 10.64
C ILE A 69 4.22 -22.23 11.30
N LYS A 70 4.92 -21.80 12.35
CA LYS A 70 5.87 -22.66 13.08
C LYS A 70 5.15 -23.84 13.75
N ASP A 71 4.03 -23.58 14.40
CA ASP A 71 3.27 -24.59 15.15
C ASP A 71 2.67 -25.66 14.21
N ILE A 72 2.09 -25.25 13.09
CA ILE A 72 1.62 -26.18 12.04
C ILE A 72 2.78 -26.97 11.43
N SER A 73 3.95 -26.36 11.29
CA SER A 73 5.12 -27.06 10.76
C SER A 73 5.65 -28.13 11.71
N ARG A 74 5.62 -27.89 13.02
CA ARG A 74 6.01 -28.88 14.04
C ARG A 74 5.06 -30.08 14.09
N GLN A 75 3.78 -29.87 13.79
CA GLN A 75 2.79 -30.96 13.70
C GLN A 75 3.04 -31.89 12.51
N LYS A 76 3.87 -31.50 11.54
CA LYS A 76 4.26 -32.36 10.42
C LYS A 76 5.54 -33.13 10.79
N ASN A 77 5.41 -34.45 10.92
CA ASN A 77 6.49 -35.37 11.36
C ASN A 77 7.79 -35.39 10.53
N ASN A 78 7.89 -34.63 9.44
CA ASN A 78 9.01 -34.70 8.48
C ASN A 78 9.80 -33.38 8.35
N ILE A 79 9.57 -32.38 9.22
CA ILE A 79 10.28 -31.11 9.15
C ILE A 79 11.21 -30.95 10.36
N PRO A 80 12.54 -30.88 10.16
CA PRO A 80 13.50 -30.63 11.24
C PRO A 80 13.32 -29.25 11.89
N GLU A 81 13.50 -29.16 13.22
CA GLU A 81 13.27 -27.91 13.99
C GLU A 81 14.15 -26.75 13.50
N ASN A 82 15.41 -27.03 13.14
CA ASN A 82 16.33 -26.01 12.61
C ASN A 82 15.83 -25.38 11.30
N LEU A 83 15.01 -26.10 10.54
CA LEU A 83 14.39 -25.58 9.32
C LEU A 83 13.12 -24.78 9.65
N ILE A 84 12.33 -25.22 10.63
CA ILE A 84 11.12 -24.51 11.10
C ILE A 84 11.46 -23.10 11.60
N ASP A 85 12.60 -22.94 12.27
CA ASP A 85 13.03 -21.62 12.75
C ASP A 85 13.38 -20.62 11.65
N THR A 86 13.67 -21.12 10.45
CA THR A 86 13.89 -20.29 9.25
C THR A 86 12.59 -19.94 8.52
N PHE A 87 11.47 -20.58 8.87
CA PHE A 87 10.20 -20.33 8.20
C PHE A 87 9.72 -18.92 8.50
N GLY A 88 9.53 -18.17 7.41
CA GLY A 88 8.97 -16.84 7.44
C GLY A 88 7.46 -16.86 7.23
N GLY A 89 6.98 -15.68 6.91
CA GLY A 89 5.59 -15.41 6.65
C GLY A 89 5.43 -13.90 6.60
N LYS A 90 4.57 -13.43 5.69
CA LYS A 90 4.34 -12.00 5.52
C LYS A 90 2.86 -11.74 5.33
N VAL A 91 2.35 -10.82 6.13
CA VAL A 91 1.04 -10.23 5.95
C VAL A 91 1.17 -9.13 4.91
N PHE A 92 0.24 -9.11 3.96
CA PHE A 92 0.12 -8.04 2.98
C PHE A 92 -1.25 -7.44 3.10
N THR A 93 -1.30 -6.13 3.26
CA THR A 93 -2.54 -5.39 3.15
C THR A 93 -2.84 -5.04 1.70
N PHE A 94 -4.11 -4.96 1.37
CA PHE A 94 -4.62 -4.47 0.10
C PHE A 94 -5.77 -3.49 0.34
N GLY A 95 -6.56 -3.20 -0.69
CA GLY A 95 -7.73 -2.34 -0.55
C GLY A 95 -7.40 -0.88 -0.17
N SER A 96 -8.38 -0.23 0.44
CA SER A 96 -8.35 1.19 0.78
C SER A 96 -7.22 1.55 1.74
N TYR A 97 -6.98 0.69 2.74
CA TYR A 97 -5.90 0.85 3.73
C TYR A 97 -4.54 0.87 3.05
N ARG A 98 -4.29 -0.08 2.14
CA ARG A 98 -3.00 -0.14 1.42
C ARG A 98 -2.78 1.06 0.51
N MET A 99 -3.85 1.63 -0.04
CA MET A 99 -3.80 2.80 -0.92
C MET A 99 -3.68 4.13 -0.17
N GLY A 100 -3.87 4.14 1.16
CA GLY A 100 -3.83 5.36 1.98
C GLY A 100 -5.03 6.28 1.75
N VAL A 101 -6.16 5.72 1.34
CA VAL A 101 -7.41 6.45 1.08
C VAL A 101 -8.56 5.95 1.96
N HIS A 102 -8.27 5.13 2.96
CA HIS A 102 -9.24 4.68 3.95
C HIS A 102 -9.68 5.84 4.84
N THR A 103 -10.96 5.88 5.16
CA THR A 103 -11.52 6.86 6.09
C THR A 103 -11.41 6.35 7.53
N GLN A 104 -11.70 7.23 8.49
CA GLN A 104 -11.85 6.83 9.88
C GLN A 104 -12.87 5.68 10.01
N GLY A 105 -12.53 4.66 10.78
CA GLY A 105 -13.39 3.47 10.98
C GLY A 105 -13.46 2.46 9.82
N ALA A 106 -12.73 2.64 8.72
CA ALA A 106 -12.62 1.62 7.68
C ALA A 106 -11.96 0.33 8.20
N ASP A 107 -12.18 -0.81 7.55
CA ASP A 107 -11.50 -2.07 7.84
C ASP A 107 -10.07 -2.12 7.26
N ILE A 108 -9.36 -3.19 7.58
CA ILE A 108 -8.06 -3.51 6.98
C ILE A 108 -8.21 -4.84 6.27
N ASP A 109 -8.06 -4.78 4.96
CA ASP A 109 -7.86 -5.94 4.09
C ASP A 109 -6.38 -6.32 4.02
#